data_AF-A0A2V8MH03-F1
#
_entry.id   AF-A0A2V8MH03-F1
#
_cell.length_a   1.000
_cell.length_b   1.000
_cell.length_c   1.000
_cell.angle_alpha   90.00
_cell.angle_beta   90.00
_cell.angle_gamma   90.00
#
_symmetry.space_group_name_H-M   'P 1'
#
loop_
_entity.id
_entity.type
_entity.pdbx_description
1 polymer ?
#
loop_
_entity_poly.entity_id
_entity_poly.type
_entity_poly.pdbx_seq_one_letter_code
_entity_poly.pdbx_strand_id
1 'polypeptide(L)'
;MRVARFYESTIGKKAIMAVTGLILFGFLIAHMLGNLQIFLGASVMNHYAETLHGNPPLLWTARTILSISVLLHIWASIQLTSLKKQARPVDYVKRVNVVSSWASRSMMLSGPVIAAFVIFHLLHL
;
A
#
# COMPACT_ATOMS: atom_id res chain seq x y z
N MET A 1 -23.84 14.06 -8.04
CA MET A 1 -23.92 12.63 -7.64
C MET A 1 -23.22 11.63 -8.59
N ARG A 2 -22.33 12.03 -9.51
CA ARG A 2 -21.58 11.07 -10.36
C ARG A 2 -20.41 10.39 -9.63
N VAL A 3 -19.74 11.10 -8.72
CA VAL A 3 -18.59 10.59 -7.94
C VAL A 3 -19.00 9.46 -6.99
N ALA A 4 -20.14 9.60 -6.31
CA ALA A 4 -20.68 8.56 -5.43
C ALA A 4 -21.00 7.25 -6.20
N ARG A 5 -21.67 7.36 -7.36
CA ARG A 5 -21.96 6.22 -8.24
C ARG A 5 -20.70 5.52 -8.77
N PHE A 6 -19.65 6.30 -9.07
CA PHE A 6 -18.37 5.72 -9.49
C PHE A 6 -17.74 4.88 -8.37
N TYR A 7 -17.76 5.38 -7.13
CA TYR A 7 -17.24 4.65 -5.97
C TYR A 7 -18.07 3.42 -5.59
N GLU A 8 -19.39 3.45 -5.79
CA GLU A 8 -20.27 2.29 -5.58
C GLU A 8 -19.94 1.13 -6.53
N SER A 9 -19.43 1.42 -7.73
CA SER A 9 -19.04 0.40 -8.69
C SER A 9 -17.79 -0.39 -8.25
N THR A 10 -17.66 -1.64 -8.75
CA THR A 10 -16.45 -2.45 -8.58
C THR A 10 -15.24 -1.85 -9.32
N ILE A 11 -15.49 -1.11 -10.40
CA ILE A 11 -14.47 -0.44 -11.21
C ILE A 11 -13.81 0.68 -10.39
N GLY A 12 -14.60 1.54 -9.75
CA GLY A 12 -14.08 2.64 -8.92
C GLY A 12 -13.24 2.13 -7.75
N LYS A 13 -13.69 1.06 -7.07
CA LYS A 13 -12.93 0.42 -5.99
C LYS A 13 -11.58 -0.13 -6.47
N LYS A 14 -11.57 -0.79 -7.64
CA LYS A 14 -10.32 -1.29 -8.25
C LYS A 14 -9.38 -0.15 -8.66
N ALA A 15 -9.92 0.95 -9.18
CA ALA A 15 -9.13 2.13 -9.53
C ALA A 15 -8.45 2.73 -8.29
N ILE A 16 -9.19 2.90 -7.19
CA ILE A 16 -8.62 3.36 -5.90
C ILE A 16 -7.54 2.39 -5.43
N MET A 17 -7.80 1.08 -5.48
CA MET A 17 -6.82 0.08 -5.06
C MET A 17 -5.53 0.14 -5.89
N ALA A 18 -5.64 0.32 -7.21
CA ALA A 18 -4.50 0.42 -8.10
C ALA A 18 -3.69 1.70 -7.88
N VAL A 19 -4.35 2.86 -7.80
CA VAL A 19 -3.68 4.16 -7.61
C VAL A 19 -2.97 4.21 -6.26
N THR A 20 -3.65 3.81 -5.19
CA THR A 20 -3.04 3.77 -3.85
C THR A 20 -1.90 2.77 -3.78
N GLY A 21 -2.04 1.59 -4.40
CA GLY A 21 -0.97 0.59 -4.49
C GLY A 21 0.26 1.11 -5.23
N LEU A 22 0.08 1.86 -6.32
CA LEU A 22 1.17 2.47 -7.08
C LEU A 22 1.92 3.52 -6.25
N ILE A 23 1.20 4.37 -5.51
CA ILE A 23 1.80 5.37 -4.61
C ILE A 23 2.64 4.69 -3.53
N LEU A 24 2.08 3.68 -2.85
CA LEU A 24 2.77 2.95 -1.78
C LEU A 24 4.01 2.21 -2.31
N PHE A 25 3.91 1.60 -3.48
CA PHE A 25 5.03 0.93 -4.12
C PHE A 25 6.15 1.91 -4.52
N GLY A 26 5.81 3.04 -5.13
CA GLY A 26 6.77 4.09 -5.47
C GLY A 26 7.48 4.63 -4.23
N PHE A 27 6.74 4.84 -3.14
CA PHE A 27 7.34 5.22 -1.87
C PHE A 27 8.25 4.13 -1.30
N LEU A 28 7.88 2.86 -1.38
CA LEU A 28 8.73 1.77 -0.90
C LEU A 28 10.09 1.75 -1.62
N ILE A 29 10.11 2.01 -2.93
CA ILE A 29 11.36 2.16 -3.69
C ILE A 29 12.17 3.34 -3.16
N ALA A 30 11.58 4.53 -3.07
CA ALA A 30 12.28 5.72 -2.61
C ALA A 30 12.79 5.57 -1.16
N HIS A 31 11.97 4.98 -0.29
CA HIS A 31 12.30 4.68 1.09
C HIS A 31 13.46 3.70 1.17
N MET A 32 13.43 2.60 0.40
CA MET A 32 14.53 1.65 0.34
C MET A 32 15.82 2.31 -0.16
N LEU A 33 15.76 3.12 -1.22
CA LEU A 33 16.92 3.85 -1.73
C LEU A 33 17.51 4.80 -0.69
N GLY A 34 16.67 5.51 0.08
CA GLY A 34 17.11 6.32 1.21
C GLY A 34 17.84 5.49 2.27
N ASN A 35 17.28 4.34 2.66
CA ASN A 35 17.90 3.45 3.65
C ASN A 35 19.21 2.83 3.15
N LEU A 36 19.30 2.47 1.88
CA LEU A 36 20.51 1.88 1.29
C LEU A 36 21.70 2.84 1.28
N GLN A 37 21.49 4.14 1.45
CA GLN A 37 22.59 5.10 1.66
C GLN A 37 23.42 4.78 2.91
N ILE A 38 22.94 3.91 3.81
CA ILE A 38 23.72 3.42 4.95
C ILE A 38 25.05 2.78 4.51
N PHE A 39 25.06 2.16 3.32
CA PHE A 39 26.25 1.53 2.75
C PHE A 39 27.23 2.54 2.13
N LEU A 40 26.85 3.82 2.01
CA LEU A 40 27.69 4.89 1.47
C LEU A 40 28.43 5.67 2.56
N GLY A 41 28.19 5.34 3.83
CA GLY A 41 28.83 5.97 4.99
C GLY A 41 27.94 6.98 5.71
N ALA A 42 28.28 7.25 6.98
CA ALA A 42 27.45 8.04 7.89
C ALA A 42 27.23 9.50 7.42
N SER A 43 28.21 10.12 6.75
CA SER A 43 28.09 11.49 6.26
C SER A 43 26.98 11.64 5.21
N VAL A 44 26.88 10.70 4.27
CA VAL A 44 25.85 10.71 3.21
C VAL A 44 24.47 10.52 3.82
N MET A 45 24.33 9.55 4.73
CA MET A 45 23.06 9.30 5.43
C MET A 45 22.62 10.53 6.26
N ASN A 46 23.54 11.13 7.02
CA ASN A 46 23.23 12.31 7.83
C ASN A 46 22.82 13.50 6.95
N HIS A 47 23.52 13.74 5.84
CA HIS A 47 23.17 14.81 4.92
C HIS A 47 21.79 14.59 4.27
N TYR A 48 21.45 13.34 3.93
CA TYR A 48 20.13 13.00 3.42
C TYR A 48 19.03 13.24 4.49
N ALA A 49 19.28 12.83 5.73
CA ALA A 49 18.37 13.08 6.85
C ALA A 49 18.17 14.60 7.11
N GLU A 50 19.26 15.36 7.12
CA GLU A 50 19.25 16.83 7.25
C GLU A 50 18.47 17.50 6.12
N THR A 51 18.68 17.06 4.87
CA THR A 51 17.96 17.61 3.70
C THR A 51 16.46 17.36 3.79
N LEU A 52 16.06 16.16 4.21
CA LEU A 52 14.66 15.82 4.43
C LEU A 52 14.05 16.65 5.56
N HIS A 53 14.71 16.67 6.73
CA HIS A 53 14.22 17.42 7.90
C HIS A 53 14.24 18.94 7.68
N GLY A 54 15.14 19.44 6.85
CA GLY A 54 15.21 20.82 6.40
C GLY A 54 14.09 21.24 5.44
N ASN A 55 13.28 20.30 4.94
CA ASN A 55 12.10 20.59 4.12
C ASN A 55 10.80 20.04 4.74
N PRO A 56 10.28 20.68 5.81
CA PRO A 56 9.04 20.24 6.46
C PRO A 56 7.83 20.10 5.53
N PRO A 57 7.58 21.00 4.56
CA PRO A 57 6.46 20.86 3.63
C PRO A 57 6.50 19.55 2.83
N LEU A 58 7.69 19.15 2.36
CA LEU A 58 7.86 17.88 1.63
C LEU A 58 7.53 16.68 2.53
N LEU A 59 8.08 16.65 3.75
CA LEU A 59 7.85 15.55 4.69
C LEU A 59 6.39 15.40 5.08
N TRP A 60 5.72 16.50 5.45
CA TRP A 60 4.31 16.47 5.84
C TRP A 60 3.40 16.12 4.67
N THR A 61 3.72 16.60 3.46
CA THR A 61 2.97 16.22 2.25
C THR A 61 3.09 14.73 1.98
N ALA A 62 4.32 14.20 1.97
CA ALA A 62 4.55 12.77 1.79
C ALA A 62 3.84 11.94 2.87
N ARG A 63 3.96 12.33 4.15
CA ARG A 63 3.31 11.65 5.27
C ARG A 63 1.79 11.61 5.11
N THR A 64 1.15 12.74 4.78
CA THR A 64 -0.30 12.81 4.59
C THR A 64 -0.76 11.96 3.41
N ILE A 65 -0.07 12.06 2.26
CA ILE A 65 -0.40 11.26 1.07
C ILE A 65 -0.29 9.77 1.36
N LEU A 66 0.76 9.34 2.06
CA LEU A 66 0.99 7.94 2.39
C LEU A 66 -0.04 7.42 3.38
N SER A 67 -0.32 8.17 4.45
CA SER A 67 -1.34 7.80 5.43
C SER A 67 -2.71 7.62 4.77
N ILE A 68 -3.13 8.56 3.92
CA ILE A 68 -4.38 8.44 3.17
C ILE A 68 -4.34 7.24 2.23
N SER A 69 -3.22 7.04 1.51
CA SER A 69 -3.07 5.94 0.56
C SER A 69 -3.16 4.58 1.24
N VAL A 70 -2.49 4.38 2.38
CA VAL A 70 -2.57 3.13 3.17
C VAL A 70 -4.00 2.85 3.60
N LEU A 71 -4.69 3.84 4.18
CA LEU A 71 -6.07 3.65 4.65
C LEU A 71 -7.02 3.31 3.50
N LEU A 72 -6.94 4.04 2.40
CA LEU A 72 -7.76 3.78 1.22
C LEU A 72 -7.44 2.43 0.56
N HIS A 73 -6.16 2.03 0.54
CA HIS A 73 -5.74 0.74 -0.01
C HIS A 73 -6.31 -0.43 0.80
N ILE A 74 -6.18 -0.38 2.12
CA ILE A 74 -6.73 -1.39 3.03
C ILE A 74 -8.26 -1.44 2.89
N TRP A 75 -8.90 -0.27 2.90
CA TRP A 75 -10.36 -0.18 2.77
C TRP A 75 -10.87 -0.79 1.46
N ALA A 76 -10.28 -0.41 0.32
CA ALA A 76 -10.63 -0.96 -0.98
C ALA A 76 -10.37 -2.48 -1.06
N SER A 77 -9.27 -2.96 -0.46
CA SER A 77 -8.94 -4.38 -0.36
C SER A 77 -10.03 -5.17 0.38
N ILE A 78 -10.47 -4.67 1.55
CA ILE A 78 -11.52 -5.30 2.35
C ILE A 78 -12.84 -5.32 1.57
N GLN A 79 -13.24 -4.20 0.97
CA GLN A 79 -14.48 -4.11 0.19
C GLN A 79 -14.48 -5.09 -0.99
N LEU A 80 -13.41 -5.11 -1.80
CA LEU A 80 -13.31 -6.01 -2.95
C LEU A 80 -13.27 -7.48 -2.53
N THR A 81 -12.62 -7.78 -1.39
CA THR A 81 -12.59 -9.14 -0.84
C THR A 81 -13.95 -9.58 -0.34
N SER A 82 -14.69 -8.70 0.32
CA SER A 82 -16.06 -8.96 0.78
C SER A 82 -16.99 -9.21 -0.41
N LEU A 83 -16.95 -8.34 -1.43
CA LEU A 83 -17.73 -8.50 -2.66
C LEU A 83 -17.41 -9.81 -3.39
N LYS A 84 -16.13 -10.17 -3.49
CA LYS A 84 -15.69 -11.45 -4.06
C LYS A 84 -16.26 -12.65 -3.29
N LYS A 85 -16.29 -12.59 -1.95
CA LYS A 85 -16.85 -13.66 -1.10
C LYS A 85 -18.36 -13.77 -1.27
N GLN A 86 -19.07 -12.63 -1.25
CA GLN A 86 -20.53 -12.60 -1.43
C GLN A 86 -20.97 -13.08 -2.82
N ALA A 87 -20.21 -12.75 -3.86
CA ALA A 87 -20.46 -13.24 -5.21
C ALA A 87 -20.17 -14.74 -5.38
N ARG A 88 -19.59 -15.41 -4.37
CA ARG A 88 -19.29 -16.84 -4.41
C ARG A 88 -19.70 -17.57 -3.12
N PRO A 89 -21.00 -17.84 -2.92
CA PRO A 89 -21.52 -18.55 -1.74
C PRO A 89 -21.17 -20.05 -1.71
N VAL A 90 -20.90 -20.67 -2.87
CA VAL A 90 -20.48 -22.07 -2.98
C VAL A 90 -19.01 -22.14 -3.40
N ASP A 91 -18.20 -22.89 -2.66
CA ASP A 91 -16.77 -23.04 -2.95
C ASP A 91 -16.50 -23.88 -4.20
N TYR A 92 -15.39 -23.58 -4.88
CA TYR A 92 -14.96 -24.37 -6.04
C TYR A 92 -14.57 -25.78 -5.62
N VAL A 93 -15.22 -26.78 -6.22
CA VAL A 93 -14.85 -28.21 -6.10
C VAL A 93 -13.43 -28.47 -6.59
N LYS A 94 -12.97 -27.71 -7.60
CA LYS A 94 -11.59 -27.75 -8.11
C LYS A 94 -11.09 -26.34 -8.42
N ARG A 95 -9.97 -25.95 -7.84
CA ARG A 95 -9.32 -24.65 -8.12
C ARG A 95 -8.35 -24.81 -9.28
N VAL A 96 -8.75 -24.39 -10.47
CA VAL A 96 -7.85 -24.31 -11.63
C VAL A 96 -7.27 -22.89 -11.70
N ASN A 97 -5.97 -22.76 -11.53
CA ASN A 97 -5.28 -21.47 -11.54
C ASN A 97 -4.95 -21.08 -12.98
N VAL A 98 -5.89 -20.40 -13.66
CA VAL A 98 -5.70 -20.02 -15.06
C VAL A 98 -4.83 -18.75 -15.20
N VAL A 99 -4.97 -17.77 -14.28
CA VAL A 99 -4.34 -16.43 -14.41
C VAL A 99 -3.68 -15.92 -13.12
N SER A 100 -3.94 -16.52 -11.96
CA SER A 100 -3.39 -16.01 -10.69
C SER A 100 -1.92 -16.38 -10.48
N SER A 101 -1.08 -15.40 -10.15
CA SER A 101 0.31 -15.64 -9.72
C SER A 101 0.37 -16.06 -8.25
N TRP A 102 1.49 -16.64 -7.81
CA TRP A 102 1.70 -16.97 -6.40
C TRP A 102 1.65 -15.72 -5.51
N ALA A 103 2.30 -14.63 -5.93
CA ALA A 103 2.25 -13.35 -5.24
C ALA A 103 0.81 -12.87 -5.06
N SER A 104 -0.01 -12.89 -6.11
CA SER A 104 -1.42 -12.48 -6.02
C SER A 104 -2.24 -13.32 -5.03
N ARG A 105 -1.94 -14.62 -4.90
CA ARG A 105 -2.63 -15.51 -3.97
C ARG A 105 -2.26 -15.25 -2.52
N SER A 106 -1.00 -14.94 -2.24
CA SER A 106 -0.52 -14.65 -0.88
C SER A 106 -0.83 -13.22 -0.42
N MET A 107 -1.20 -12.30 -1.31
CA MET A 107 -1.49 -10.88 -0.97
C MET A 107 -2.46 -10.69 0.19
N MET A 108 -3.48 -11.54 0.33
CA MET A 108 -4.45 -11.42 1.44
C MET A 108 -3.85 -11.77 2.80
N LEU A 109 -2.81 -12.61 2.81
CA LEU A 109 -2.07 -13.01 4.01
C LEU A 109 -0.91 -12.05 4.28
N SER A 110 -0.19 -11.61 3.23
CA SER A 110 0.93 -10.70 3.38
C SER A 110 0.49 -9.28 3.77
N GLY A 111 -0.70 -8.84 3.37
CA GLY A 111 -1.24 -7.52 3.71
C GLY A 111 -1.29 -7.24 5.22
N PRO A 112 -1.95 -8.08 6.04
CA PRO A 112 -1.95 -7.94 7.49
C PRO A 112 -0.56 -7.98 8.13
N VAL A 113 0.34 -8.82 7.63
CA VAL A 113 1.74 -8.88 8.11
C VAL A 113 2.46 -7.56 7.85
N ILE A 114 2.32 -7.00 6.64
CA ILE A 114 2.88 -5.69 6.29
C ILE A 114 2.24 -4.59 7.15
N ALA A 115 0.93 -4.61 7.37
CA ALA A 115 0.25 -3.63 8.20
C ALA A 115 0.77 -3.65 9.65
N ALA A 116 0.95 -4.84 10.24
CA ALA A 116 1.54 -5.00 11.57
C ALA A 116 2.98 -4.46 11.61
N PHE A 117 3.79 -4.77 10.58
CA PHE A 117 5.14 -4.24 10.45
C PHE A 117 5.15 -2.70 10.35
N VAL A 118 4.27 -2.10 9.55
CA VAL A 118 4.19 -0.63 9.42
C VAL A 118 3.82 0.02 10.75
N ILE A 119 2.86 -0.54 11.50
CA ILE A 119 2.51 -0.03 12.83
C ILE A 119 3.71 -0.10 13.77
N PHE A 120 4.37 -1.27 13.83
CA PHE A 120 5.57 -1.45 14.64
C PHE A 120 6.67 -0.45 14.24
N HIS A 121 6.93 -0.31 12.94
CA HIS A 121 7.93 0.60 12.38
C HIS A 121 7.66 2.06 12.73
N LEU A 122 6.40 2.49 12.76
CA LEU A 122 6.03 3.86 13.16
C LEU A 122 6.09 4.10 14.67
N LEU A 123 5.94 3.06 15.50
CA LEU A 123 6.01 3.17 16.96
C LEU A 123 7.45 3.05 17.47
N HIS A 124 8.29 2.29 16.77
CA HIS A 124 9.69 2.06 17.11
C HIS A 124 10.61 3.15 16.55
N LEU A 125 10.15 4.41 16.64
CA LEU A 125 10.89 5.61 16.23
C LEU A 125 12.20 5.79 16.99
#